data_AF-A0A7R9IT54-F1
#
_entry.id   AF-A0A7R9IT54-F1
#
_cell.length_a   1.000
_cell.length_b   1.000
_cell.length_c   1.000
_cell.angle_alpha   90.00
_cell.angle_beta   90.00
_cell.angle_gamma   90.00
#
_symmetry.space_group_name_H-M   'P 1'
#
loop_
_entity.id
_entity.type
_entity.pdbx_description
1 polymer ?
#
loop_
_entity_poly.entity_id
_entity_poly.type
_entity_poly.pdbx_seq_one_letter_code
_entity_poly.pdbx_strand_id
1 'polypeptide(L)'
;SNGILFLQPVVSESTEGELRLVKFDTTPIMSTYLVAVVVGEYDYVEDRSKDGVLVRVYTPMGKREQGQFALEVATKVLPYYKDYFQIAYPLPKMDLIAIADFSAGAMENWGLVTYRENCLLVDPKNTSAVRKQWIALVVGHEIAHQWFGNLVTMEWWTHLWLNEGYASFVEFLCVAHLFPEYDIWTQFVTDTYIRALELDCLKNSHPIEVPVGHPSEIDEIFDDISYNKGASVIRMLHKYIGDEVATLGDQRQPKSPLFLMEVATLAVAACCENNGHLCGFACSIL
;
A
#
# COMPACT_ATOMS: atom_id res chain seq x y z
N SER A 1 -18.73 -12.85 14.72
CA SER A 1 -17.94 -13.68 15.67
C SER A 1 -17.10 -12.79 16.56
N ASN A 2 -17.03 -13.02 17.87
CA ASN A 2 -16.24 -12.21 18.79
C ASN A 2 -14.75 -12.54 18.57
N GLY A 3 -14.02 -11.63 17.94
CA GLY A 3 -12.64 -11.85 17.52
C GLY A 3 -11.70 -10.82 18.15
N ILE A 4 -10.55 -11.31 18.63
CA ILE A 4 -9.35 -10.49 18.78
C ILE A 4 -8.53 -10.74 17.53
N LEU A 5 -8.30 -9.71 16.73
CA LEU A 5 -7.50 -9.75 15.52
C LEU A 5 -6.15 -9.09 15.77
N PHE A 6 -5.11 -9.69 15.21
CA PHE A 6 -3.75 -9.19 15.25
C PHE A 6 -3.06 -9.46 13.91
N LEU A 7 -1.87 -8.90 13.72
CA LEU A 7 -1.04 -9.02 12.53
C LEU A 7 -0.75 -10.49 12.15
N GLN A 8 -0.46 -11.33 13.14
CA GLN A 8 -0.12 -12.74 12.96
C GLN A 8 -1.29 -13.69 13.28
N PRO A 9 -1.26 -14.95 12.83
CA PRO A 9 -2.23 -15.95 13.22
C PRO A 9 -2.25 -16.23 14.73
N VAL A 10 -3.39 -16.72 15.22
CA VAL A 10 -3.53 -17.22 16.60
C VAL A 10 -2.75 -18.52 16.75
N VAL A 11 -1.85 -18.58 17.74
CA VAL A 11 -1.08 -19.77 18.12
C VAL A 11 -1.81 -20.58 19.17
N SER A 12 -2.37 -19.90 20.18
CA SER A 12 -3.11 -20.56 21.25
C SER A 12 -4.15 -19.63 21.84
N GLU A 13 -5.21 -20.23 22.36
CA GLU A 13 -6.28 -19.53 23.05
C GLU A 13 -6.65 -20.28 24.32
N SER A 14 -6.79 -19.56 25.43
CA SER A 14 -7.23 -20.12 26.70
C SER A 14 -8.23 -19.17 27.38
N THR A 15 -9.01 -19.74 28.30
CA THR A 15 -9.93 -18.97 29.14
C THR A 15 -9.44 -19.04 30.58
N GLU A 16 -9.27 -17.88 31.20
CA GLU A 16 -8.90 -17.74 32.61
C GLU A 16 -10.04 -17.01 33.34
N GLY A 17 -10.98 -17.79 33.90
CA GLY A 17 -12.21 -17.25 34.49
C GLY A 17 -13.11 -16.61 33.44
N GLU A 18 -13.35 -15.30 33.55
CA GLU A 18 -14.13 -14.51 32.57
C GLU A 18 -13.26 -13.89 31.47
N LEU A 19 -11.93 -14.01 31.57
CA LEU A 19 -10.99 -13.44 30.61
C LEU A 19 -10.63 -14.46 29.53
N ARG A 20 -10.52 -13.97 28.29
CA ARG A 20 -10.01 -14.72 27.14
C ARG A 20 -8.58 -14.28 26.86
N LEU A 21 -7.64 -15.22 26.88
CA LEU A 21 -6.24 -14.98 26.56
C LEU A 21 -5.96 -15.55 25.17
N VAL A 22 -5.57 -14.68 24.24
CA VAL A 22 -5.23 -15.04 22.86
C VAL A 22 -3.76 -14.74 22.64
N LYS A 23 -2.98 -15.75 22.26
CA LYS A 23 -1.58 -15.63 21.91
C LYS A 23 -1.43 -15.73 20.40
N PHE A 24 -0.77 -14.74 19.81
CA PHE A 24 -0.44 -14.69 18.40
C PHE A 24 0.99 -15.12 18.14
N ASP A 25 1.29 -15.48 16.89
CA ASP A 25 2.65 -15.80 16.47
C ASP A 25 3.55 -14.55 16.50
N THR A 26 4.86 -14.77 16.53
CA THR A 26 5.84 -13.68 16.55
C THR A 26 5.85 -12.97 15.20
N THR A 27 5.78 -11.64 15.21
CA THR A 27 5.88 -10.85 13.98
C THR A 27 7.30 -10.91 13.40
N PRO A 28 7.47 -10.70 12.08
CA PRO A 28 8.75 -10.27 11.53
C PRO A 28 9.25 -8.97 12.19
N ILE A 29 10.51 -8.61 11.92
CA ILE A 29 11.01 -7.28 12.26
C ILE A 29 10.20 -6.27 11.45
N MET A 30 9.63 -5.28 12.13
CA MET A 30 8.77 -4.25 11.53
C MET A 30 8.80 -2.97 12.35
N SER A 31 8.50 -1.85 11.70
CA SER A 31 8.41 -0.54 12.34
C SER A 31 7.20 -0.45 13.28
N THR A 32 7.32 0.32 14.36
CA THR A 32 6.30 0.38 15.43
C THR A 32 4.95 0.92 14.96
N TYR A 33 4.94 1.79 13.94
CA TYR A 33 3.72 2.40 13.41
C TYR A 33 2.78 1.39 12.73
N LEU A 34 3.30 0.21 12.38
CA LEU A 34 2.53 -0.86 11.74
C LEU A 34 1.80 -1.77 12.74
N VAL A 35 2.09 -1.66 14.04
CA VAL A 35 1.46 -2.50 15.06
C VAL A 35 -0.04 -2.19 15.18
N ALA A 36 -0.90 -3.19 15.00
CA ALA A 36 -2.34 -3.06 15.16
C ALA A 36 -2.97 -4.26 15.90
N VAL A 37 -3.96 -3.96 16.73
CA VAL A 37 -4.83 -4.93 17.40
C VAL A 37 -6.27 -4.43 17.24
N VAL A 38 -7.18 -5.31 16.84
CA VAL A 38 -8.62 -5.00 16.81
C VAL A 38 -9.37 -5.98 17.70
N VAL A 39 -10.25 -5.47 18.56
CA VAL A 39 -11.12 -6.27 19.42
C VAL A 39 -12.56 -5.89 19.13
N GLY A 40 -13.36 -6.84 18.70
CA GLY A 40 -14.78 -6.58 18.46
C GLY A 40 -15.53 -7.73 17.82
N GLU A 41 -16.81 -7.47 17.53
CA GLU A 41 -17.70 -8.40 16.85
C GLU A 41 -17.82 -8.00 15.38
N TYR A 42 -17.32 -8.86 14.50
CA TYR A 42 -17.33 -8.64 13.06
C TYR A 42 -17.86 -9.87 12.34
N ASP A 43 -18.48 -9.65 11.19
CA ASP A 43 -18.66 -10.66 10.16
C ASP A 43 -17.44 -10.66 9.24
N TYR A 44 -17.26 -11.73 8.46
CA TYR A 44 -16.23 -11.73 7.42
C TYR A 44 -16.62 -12.57 6.21
N VAL A 45 -16.02 -12.22 5.08
CA VAL A 45 -15.88 -13.12 3.92
C VAL A 45 -14.41 -13.52 3.82
N GLU A 46 -14.15 -14.72 3.34
CA GLU A 46 -12.79 -15.22 3.17
C GLU A 46 -12.62 -16.01 1.88
N ASP A 47 -11.41 -15.99 1.36
CA ASP A 47 -10.95 -16.79 0.22
C ASP A 47 -9.42 -16.91 0.28
N ARG A 48 -8.82 -17.64 -0.66
CA ARG A 48 -7.36 -17.77 -0.80
C ARG A 48 -6.89 -17.14 -2.09
N SER A 49 -5.78 -16.40 -2.01
CA SER A 49 -5.07 -15.98 -3.21
C SER A 49 -4.57 -17.20 -3.99
N LYS A 50 -4.21 -17.01 -5.27
CA LYS A 50 -3.62 -18.07 -6.10
C LYS A 50 -2.34 -18.68 -5.50
N ASP A 51 -1.62 -17.91 -4.69
CA ASP A 51 -0.42 -18.33 -3.99
C ASP A 51 -0.70 -18.98 -2.63
N GLY A 52 -1.96 -19.15 -2.25
CA GLY A 52 -2.40 -19.85 -1.05
C GLY A 52 -2.54 -18.98 0.21
N VAL A 53 -2.25 -17.67 0.13
CA VAL A 53 -2.42 -16.72 1.23
C VAL A 53 -3.90 -16.64 1.59
N LEU A 54 -4.22 -16.82 2.88
CA LEU A 54 -5.59 -16.67 3.36
C LEU A 54 -5.95 -15.19 3.44
N VAL A 55 -6.99 -14.78 2.72
CA VAL A 55 -7.47 -13.39 2.72
C VAL A 55 -8.84 -13.33 3.38
N ARG A 56 -9.01 -12.41 4.33
CA ARG A 56 -10.30 -12.16 4.97
C ARG A 56 -10.65 -10.69 4.90
N VAL A 57 -11.93 -10.40 4.65
CA VAL A 57 -12.47 -9.05 4.74
C VAL A 57 -13.49 -9.01 5.86
N TYR A 58 -13.13 -8.35 6.96
CA TYR A 58 -13.95 -8.14 8.13
C TYR A 58 -14.84 -6.92 7.96
N THR A 59 -16.12 -7.09 8.25
CA THR A 59 -17.15 -6.06 8.13
C THR A 59 -17.90 -5.91 9.44
N PRO A 60 -18.52 -4.74 9.72
CA PRO A 60 -19.53 -4.64 10.75
C PRO A 60 -20.61 -5.73 10.59
N MET A 61 -21.17 -6.17 11.71
CA MET A 61 -22.22 -7.19 11.72
C MET A 61 -23.38 -6.82 10.78
N GLY A 62 -23.83 -7.78 9.97
CA GLY A 62 -24.92 -7.60 9.01
C GLY A 62 -24.51 -6.96 7.67
N LYS A 63 -23.24 -6.58 7.49
CA LYS A 63 -22.71 -6.03 6.22
C LYS A 63 -21.82 -7.00 5.44
N ARG A 64 -21.82 -8.29 5.80
CA ARG A 64 -20.93 -9.33 5.24
C ARG A 64 -20.81 -9.29 3.71
N GLU A 65 -21.93 -9.20 3.00
CA GLU A 65 -21.96 -9.20 1.53
C GLU A 65 -21.21 -8.01 0.92
N GLN A 66 -21.08 -6.90 1.64
CA GLN A 66 -20.41 -5.70 1.15
C GLN A 66 -18.88 -5.85 1.08
N GLY A 67 -18.31 -6.83 1.80
CA GLY A 67 -16.88 -7.15 1.73
C GLY A 67 -16.46 -7.97 0.51
N GLN A 68 -17.41 -8.49 -0.27
CA GLN A 68 -17.14 -9.46 -1.33
C GLN A 68 -16.27 -8.89 -2.47
N PHE A 69 -16.49 -7.62 -2.83
CA PHE A 69 -15.69 -6.98 -3.87
C PHE A 69 -14.24 -6.76 -3.43
N ALA A 70 -14.03 -6.25 -2.21
CA ALA A 70 -12.67 -6.09 -1.68
C ALA A 70 -11.92 -7.42 -1.57
N LEU A 71 -12.63 -8.50 -1.22
CA LEU A 71 -12.04 -9.84 -1.19
C LEU A 71 -11.58 -10.30 -2.58
N GLU A 72 -12.40 -10.05 -3.61
CA GLU A 72 -12.05 -10.33 -5.01
C GLU A 72 -10.82 -9.52 -5.46
N VAL A 73 -10.78 -8.23 -5.14
CA VAL A 73 -9.63 -7.37 -5.46
C VAL A 73 -8.38 -7.88 -4.74
N ALA A 74 -8.41 -8.04 -3.42
CA ALA A 74 -7.25 -8.42 -2.63
C ALA A 74 -6.64 -9.77 -3.04
N THR A 75 -7.48 -10.76 -3.36
CA THR A 75 -7.02 -12.09 -3.81
C THR A 75 -6.36 -12.08 -5.20
N LYS A 76 -6.67 -11.08 -6.03
CA LYS A 76 -6.03 -10.83 -7.34
C LYS A 76 -4.79 -9.93 -7.25
N VAL A 77 -4.80 -8.95 -6.35
CA VAL A 77 -3.70 -8.00 -6.14
C VAL A 77 -2.46 -8.69 -5.58
N LEU A 78 -2.62 -9.58 -4.58
CA LEU A 78 -1.49 -10.30 -3.97
C LEU A 78 -0.60 -11.05 -4.99
N PRO A 79 -1.15 -11.92 -5.86
CA PRO A 79 -0.33 -12.62 -6.86
C PRO A 79 0.23 -11.66 -7.91
N TYR A 80 -0.51 -10.61 -8.28
CA TYR A 80 0.00 -9.59 -9.20
C TYR A 80 1.27 -8.92 -8.64
N TYR A 81 1.24 -8.46 -7.39
CA TYR A 81 2.41 -7.82 -6.78
C TYR A 81 3.55 -8.78 -6.51
N LYS A 82 3.28 -10.03 -6.15
CA LYS A 82 4.33 -11.05 -6.09
C LYS A 82 5.02 -11.19 -7.45
N ASP A 83 4.26 -11.33 -8.54
CA ASP A 83 4.81 -11.52 -9.87
C ASP A 83 5.50 -10.23 -10.39
N TYR A 84 4.99 -9.05 -10.03
CA TYR A 84 5.58 -7.78 -10.41
C TYR A 84 6.87 -7.50 -9.61
N PHE A 85 6.85 -7.61 -8.29
CA PHE A 85 8.01 -7.34 -7.42
C PHE A 85 8.98 -8.51 -7.30
N GLN A 86 8.63 -9.70 -7.80
CA GLN A 86 9.44 -10.93 -7.69
C GLN A 86 9.76 -11.33 -6.23
N ILE A 87 8.93 -10.89 -5.28
CA ILE A 87 9.04 -11.21 -3.85
C ILE A 87 7.67 -11.66 -3.37
N ALA A 88 7.60 -12.83 -2.74
CA ALA A 88 6.36 -13.34 -2.16
C ALA A 88 5.95 -12.54 -0.91
N TYR A 89 4.64 -12.39 -0.72
CA TYR A 89 4.11 -11.85 0.53
C TYR A 89 4.53 -12.76 1.70
N PRO A 90 5.16 -12.22 2.76
CA PRO A 90 5.85 -13.06 3.75
C PRO A 90 4.93 -13.65 4.83
N LEU A 91 3.70 -13.17 4.99
CA LEU A 91 2.80 -13.62 6.05
C LEU A 91 1.80 -14.68 5.54
N PRO A 92 1.35 -15.60 6.41
CA PRO A 92 0.42 -16.67 6.00
C PRO A 92 -1.01 -16.19 5.74
N LYS A 93 -1.36 -14.98 6.18
CA LYS A 93 -2.69 -14.38 6.04
C LYS A 93 -2.65 -12.87 5.82
N MET A 94 -3.72 -12.36 5.25
CA MET A 94 -4.00 -10.94 5.06
C MET A 94 -5.44 -10.65 5.47
N ASP A 95 -5.61 -9.91 6.56
CA ASP A 95 -6.93 -9.45 6.98
C ASP A 95 -7.11 -7.98 6.58
N LEU A 96 -8.26 -7.66 5.99
CA LEU A 96 -8.69 -6.30 5.69
C LEU A 96 -9.92 -6.03 6.57
N ILE A 97 -9.97 -4.93 7.31
CA ILE A 97 -11.08 -4.65 8.23
C ILE A 97 -11.66 -3.25 8.06
N ALA A 98 -12.98 -3.19 7.90
CA ALA A 98 -13.72 -1.94 7.90
C ALA A 98 -14.04 -1.48 9.34
N ILE A 99 -13.59 -0.28 9.69
CA ILE A 99 -13.81 0.39 10.98
C ILE A 99 -14.72 1.60 10.77
N ALA A 100 -15.69 1.77 11.68
CA ALA A 100 -16.74 2.78 11.55
C ALA A 100 -16.24 4.22 11.73
N ASP A 101 -15.32 4.45 12.68
CA ASP A 101 -14.71 5.74 12.95
C ASP A 101 -13.20 5.66 12.78
N PHE A 102 -12.73 6.07 11.61
CA PHE A 102 -11.32 6.00 11.22
C PHE A 102 -10.90 7.32 10.58
N SER A 103 -9.92 8.00 11.20
CA SER A 103 -9.48 9.35 10.81
C SER A 103 -8.85 9.38 9.42
N ALA A 104 -8.07 8.36 9.08
CA ALA A 104 -7.51 8.16 7.75
C ALA A 104 -8.50 7.45 6.80
N GLY A 105 -8.09 7.26 5.55
CA GLY A 105 -8.82 6.43 4.58
C GLY A 105 -8.61 4.94 4.85
N ALA A 106 -7.35 4.54 4.96
CA ALA A 106 -6.89 3.21 5.33
C ALA A 106 -5.49 3.29 5.96
N MET A 107 -4.98 2.15 6.45
CA MET A 107 -3.66 2.01 7.05
C MET A 107 -3.14 0.59 6.86
N GLU A 108 -1.89 0.47 6.41
CA GLU A 108 -1.29 -0.73 5.84
C GLU A 108 -0.79 -1.79 6.85
N ASN A 109 -1.29 -1.73 8.09
CA ASN A 109 -0.78 -2.53 9.22
C ASN A 109 -0.55 -3.99 8.81
N TRP A 110 0.68 -4.49 8.99
CA TRP A 110 1.18 -5.68 8.30
C TRP A 110 0.37 -6.96 8.61
N GLY A 111 -0.48 -7.37 7.67
CA GLY A 111 -1.37 -8.53 7.82
C GLY A 111 -2.71 -8.25 8.52
N LEU A 112 -2.98 -7.00 8.93
CA LEU A 112 -4.28 -6.54 9.46
C LEU A 112 -4.57 -5.12 8.98
N VAL A 113 -4.78 -4.95 7.67
CA VAL A 113 -5.00 -3.65 7.05
C VAL A 113 -6.34 -3.07 7.50
N THR A 114 -6.31 -1.83 8.00
CA THR A 114 -7.52 -1.16 8.52
C THR A 114 -8.04 -0.14 7.52
N TYR A 115 -9.36 -0.03 7.39
CA TYR A 115 -10.01 0.84 6.42
C TYR A 115 -11.18 1.57 7.07
N ARG A 116 -11.45 2.80 6.63
CA ARG A 116 -12.78 3.38 6.78
C ARG A 116 -13.79 2.59 5.94
N GLU A 117 -15.02 2.42 6.41
CA GLU A 117 -16.02 1.60 5.72
C GLU A 117 -16.18 1.91 4.22
N ASN A 118 -16.23 3.20 3.85
CA ASN A 118 -16.41 3.63 2.46
C ASN A 118 -15.18 3.40 1.56
N CYS A 119 -14.06 2.96 2.13
CA CYS A 119 -12.80 2.61 1.44
C CYS A 119 -12.67 1.11 1.17
N LEU A 120 -13.56 0.29 1.75
CA LEU A 120 -13.48 -1.17 1.65
C LEU A 120 -14.80 -1.81 1.22
N LEU A 121 -15.94 -1.28 1.67
CA LEU A 121 -17.24 -1.90 1.50
C LEU A 121 -17.98 -1.41 0.24
N VAL A 122 -18.52 -2.35 -0.53
CA VAL A 122 -19.34 -2.09 -1.71
C VAL A 122 -20.77 -2.59 -1.47
N ASP A 123 -21.73 -1.68 -1.40
CA ASP A 123 -23.15 -2.02 -1.48
C ASP A 123 -23.54 -2.22 -2.94
N PRO A 124 -23.95 -3.43 -3.38
CA PRO A 124 -24.31 -3.71 -4.77
C PRO A 124 -25.44 -2.84 -5.33
N LYS A 125 -26.28 -2.27 -4.46
CA LYS A 125 -27.43 -1.44 -4.86
C LYS A 125 -27.10 0.05 -4.88
N ASN A 126 -26.21 0.50 -4.02
CA ASN A 126 -26.04 1.92 -3.71
C ASN A 126 -24.63 2.48 -4.05
N THR A 127 -23.60 1.63 -4.10
CA THR A 127 -22.24 2.08 -4.41
C THR A 127 -22.12 2.38 -5.91
N SER A 128 -21.71 3.62 -6.24
CA SER A 128 -21.50 4.03 -7.62
C SER A 128 -20.30 3.31 -8.27
N ALA A 129 -20.29 3.25 -9.60
CA ALA A 129 -19.17 2.67 -10.35
C ALA A 129 -17.84 3.37 -10.03
N VAL A 130 -17.84 4.71 -9.96
CA VAL A 130 -16.65 5.51 -9.60
C VAL A 130 -16.15 5.15 -8.21
N ARG A 131 -17.05 5.01 -7.21
CA ARG A 131 -16.65 4.61 -5.86
C ARG A 131 -16.10 3.18 -5.84
N LYS A 132 -16.67 2.27 -6.62
CA LYS A 132 -16.19 0.89 -6.75
C LYS A 132 -14.77 0.83 -7.33
N GLN A 133 -14.48 1.63 -8.36
CA GLN A 133 -13.13 1.77 -8.92
C GLN A 133 -12.14 2.33 -7.89
N TRP A 134 -12.57 3.36 -7.15
CA TRP A 134 -11.77 3.94 -6.08
C TRP A 134 -11.46 2.94 -4.95
N ILE A 135 -12.43 2.10 -4.56
CA ILE A 135 -12.18 1.01 -3.60
C ILE A 135 -11.15 0.01 -4.14
N ALA A 136 -11.16 -0.29 -5.45
CA ALA A 136 -10.14 -1.16 -6.04
C ALA A 136 -8.74 -0.54 -5.99
N LEU A 137 -8.62 0.78 -6.22
CA LEU A 137 -7.37 1.53 -6.05
C LEU A 137 -6.89 1.47 -4.60
N VAL A 138 -7.72 1.88 -3.64
CA VAL A 138 -7.33 1.90 -2.21
C VAL A 138 -6.93 0.51 -1.71
N VAL A 139 -7.67 -0.56 -2.07
CA VAL A 139 -7.24 -1.93 -1.72
C VAL A 139 -5.91 -2.28 -2.39
N GLY A 140 -5.69 -1.85 -3.63
CA GLY A 140 -4.41 -1.98 -4.33
C GLY A 140 -3.25 -1.22 -3.66
N HIS A 141 -3.51 0.00 -3.16
CA HIS A 141 -2.55 0.85 -2.45
C HIS A 141 -2.08 0.19 -1.16
N GLU A 142 -3.01 -0.19 -0.30
CA GLU A 142 -2.65 -0.78 1.00
C GLU A 142 -1.93 -2.13 0.87
N ILE A 143 -2.26 -2.91 -0.16
CA ILE A 143 -1.56 -4.17 -0.42
C ILE A 143 -0.17 -3.91 -1.04
N ALA A 144 0.03 -2.79 -1.75
CA ALA A 144 1.35 -2.41 -2.24
C ALA A 144 2.31 -2.09 -1.08
N HIS A 145 1.78 -1.46 -0.02
CA HIS A 145 2.56 -1.13 1.17
C HIS A 145 3.17 -2.34 1.88
N GLN A 146 2.63 -3.53 1.65
CA GLN A 146 3.18 -4.77 2.17
C GLN A 146 4.62 -5.04 1.65
N TRP A 147 4.98 -4.44 0.51
CA TRP A 147 6.35 -4.36 0.00
C TRP A 147 6.98 -2.97 0.29
N PHE A 148 6.28 -1.88 -0.03
CA PHE A 148 6.80 -0.50 0.11
C PHE A 148 6.21 0.21 1.34
N GLY A 149 6.91 0.09 2.46
CA GLY A 149 6.51 0.59 3.76
C GLY A 149 6.69 -0.47 4.83
N ASN A 150 6.23 -1.70 4.56
CA ASN A 150 6.33 -2.81 5.52
C ASN A 150 7.65 -3.58 5.37
N LEU A 151 7.90 -4.15 4.19
CA LEU A 151 9.12 -4.91 3.93
C LEU A 151 10.34 -3.99 3.79
N VAL A 152 10.17 -2.88 3.08
CA VAL A 152 11.16 -1.81 2.97
C VAL A 152 10.52 -0.53 3.49
N THR A 153 10.90 -0.10 4.68
CA THR A 153 10.44 1.17 5.28
C THR A 153 11.46 2.27 5.02
N MET A 154 11.01 3.50 4.76
CA MET A 154 11.89 4.67 4.79
C MET A 154 12.61 4.83 6.13
N GLU A 155 13.85 5.34 6.10
CA GLU A 155 14.64 5.56 7.33
C GLU A 155 14.01 6.64 8.23
N TRP A 156 13.48 7.69 7.61
CA TRP A 156 12.81 8.79 8.29
C TRP A 156 11.67 9.36 7.45
N TRP A 157 10.74 10.05 8.11
CA TRP A 157 9.54 10.64 7.51
C TRP A 157 9.83 11.64 6.39
N THR A 158 11.03 12.21 6.35
CA THR A 158 11.49 13.02 5.21
C THR A 158 11.39 12.31 3.87
N HIS A 159 11.48 10.98 3.86
CA HIS A 159 11.35 10.16 2.66
C HIS A 159 10.01 9.42 2.58
N LEU A 160 8.95 9.93 3.21
CA LEU A 160 7.60 9.33 3.20
C LEU A 160 7.11 8.98 1.78
N TRP A 161 7.47 9.79 0.78
CA TRP A 161 7.13 9.55 -0.62
C TRP A 161 7.61 8.19 -1.16
N LEU A 162 8.65 7.59 -0.57
CA LEU A 162 9.12 6.24 -0.92
C LEU A 162 8.10 5.16 -0.56
N ASN A 163 7.26 5.40 0.45
CA ASN A 163 6.10 4.55 0.74
C ASN A 163 4.92 5.01 -0.11
N GLU A 164 4.44 6.24 0.13
CA GLU A 164 3.15 6.71 -0.36
C GLU A 164 3.14 6.96 -1.86
N GLY A 165 4.17 7.64 -2.39
CA GLY A 165 4.28 7.89 -3.82
C GLY A 165 4.44 6.59 -4.63
N TYR A 166 5.16 5.60 -4.09
CA TYR A 166 5.27 4.28 -4.73
C TYR A 166 3.95 3.52 -4.70
N ALA A 167 3.30 3.42 -3.54
CA ALA A 167 2.00 2.77 -3.40
C ALA A 167 0.95 3.40 -4.34
N SER A 168 0.89 4.75 -4.37
CA SER A 168 0.02 5.51 -5.26
C SER A 168 0.36 5.37 -6.74
N PHE A 169 1.59 5.01 -7.11
CA PHE A 169 1.90 4.71 -8.50
C PHE A 169 1.49 3.27 -8.88
N VAL A 170 1.86 2.29 -8.05
CA VAL A 170 1.66 0.88 -8.39
C VAL A 170 0.21 0.43 -8.23
N GLU A 171 -0.62 1.13 -7.45
CA GLU A 171 -2.08 0.89 -7.41
C GLU A 171 -2.70 1.05 -8.81
N PHE A 172 -2.30 2.07 -9.58
CA PHE A 172 -2.81 2.30 -10.94
C PHE A 172 -2.28 1.25 -11.91
N LEU A 173 -1.01 0.83 -11.79
CA LEU A 173 -0.48 -0.28 -12.59
C LEU A 173 -1.27 -1.56 -12.34
N CYS A 174 -1.52 -1.87 -11.07
CA CYS A 174 -2.24 -3.06 -10.64
C CYS A 174 -3.69 -3.04 -11.12
N VAL A 175 -4.43 -1.96 -10.86
CA VAL A 175 -5.83 -1.84 -11.27
C VAL A 175 -5.97 -1.82 -12.79
N ALA A 176 -5.07 -1.15 -13.52
CA ALA A 176 -5.08 -1.17 -14.99
C ALA A 176 -4.89 -2.58 -15.56
N HIS A 177 -4.09 -3.42 -14.89
CA HIS A 177 -3.87 -4.80 -15.31
C HIS A 177 -5.06 -5.71 -14.97
N LEU A 178 -5.58 -5.61 -13.74
CA LEU A 178 -6.62 -6.51 -13.23
C LEU A 178 -8.02 -6.14 -13.71
N PHE A 179 -8.27 -4.87 -14.00
CA PHE A 179 -9.56 -4.31 -14.40
C PHE A 179 -9.38 -3.35 -15.59
N PRO A 180 -8.93 -3.85 -16.76
CA PRO A 180 -8.62 -3.02 -17.93
C PRO A 180 -9.82 -2.21 -18.43
N GLU A 181 -11.05 -2.67 -18.15
CA GLU A 181 -12.29 -1.96 -18.49
C GLU A 181 -12.48 -0.64 -17.74
N TYR A 182 -11.72 -0.37 -16.68
CA TYR A 182 -11.80 0.89 -15.93
C TYR A 182 -11.05 2.05 -16.59
N ASP A 183 -10.11 1.76 -17.50
CA ASP A 183 -9.24 2.75 -18.15
C ASP A 183 -8.62 3.74 -17.14
N ILE A 184 -8.14 3.21 -16.01
CA ILE A 184 -7.81 3.98 -14.81
C ILE A 184 -6.68 5.01 -15.03
N TRP A 185 -5.85 4.84 -16.06
CA TRP A 185 -4.81 5.79 -16.42
C TRP A 185 -5.36 7.12 -16.94
N THR A 186 -6.58 7.15 -17.46
CA THR A 186 -7.26 8.42 -17.78
C THR A 186 -7.61 9.18 -16.50
N GLN A 187 -8.04 8.47 -15.45
CA GLN A 187 -8.33 9.03 -14.14
C GLN A 187 -7.07 9.50 -13.42
N PHE A 188 -5.92 8.83 -13.62
CA PHE A 188 -4.64 9.32 -13.09
C PHE A 188 -4.35 10.77 -13.49
N VAL A 189 -4.68 11.15 -14.73
CA VAL A 189 -4.42 12.52 -15.21
C VAL A 189 -5.23 13.54 -14.42
N THR A 190 -6.52 13.26 -14.16
CA THR A 190 -7.41 14.19 -13.46
C THR A 190 -7.26 14.15 -11.95
N ASP A 191 -7.14 12.95 -11.39
CA ASP A 191 -7.31 12.73 -9.96
C ASP A 191 -5.98 12.67 -9.21
N THR A 192 -4.86 12.49 -9.92
CA THR A 192 -3.51 12.45 -9.34
C THR A 192 -2.67 13.58 -9.90
N TYR A 193 -2.42 13.59 -11.22
CA TYR A 193 -1.48 14.53 -11.83
C TYR A 193 -1.92 15.99 -11.74
N ILE A 194 -3.17 16.30 -12.12
CA ILE A 194 -3.70 17.68 -12.03
C ILE A 194 -3.75 18.14 -10.57
N ARG A 195 -4.20 17.29 -9.64
CA ARG A 195 -4.23 17.62 -8.20
C ARG A 195 -2.84 17.93 -7.64
N ALA A 196 -1.83 17.15 -8.03
CA ALA A 196 -0.44 17.44 -7.68
C ALA A 196 0.00 18.84 -8.19
N LEU A 197 -0.29 19.17 -9.45
CA LEU A 197 0.07 20.46 -10.03
C LEU A 197 -0.65 21.64 -9.36
N GLU A 198 -1.93 21.48 -9.01
CA GLU A 198 -2.70 22.51 -8.31
C GLU A 198 -2.06 22.90 -6.98
N LEU A 199 -1.59 21.92 -6.20
CA LEU A 199 -0.88 22.18 -4.95
C LEU A 199 0.56 22.65 -5.18
N ASP A 200 1.28 22.05 -6.13
CA ASP A 200 2.69 22.33 -6.40
C ASP A 200 2.93 23.70 -7.05
N CYS A 201 1.92 24.27 -7.73
CA CYS A 201 2.01 25.61 -8.30
C CYS A 201 1.92 26.73 -7.25
N LEU A 202 1.53 26.42 -6.01
CA LEU A 202 1.38 27.41 -4.95
C LEU A 202 2.73 27.79 -4.35
N LYS A 203 2.88 29.06 -3.98
CA LYS A 203 4.12 29.56 -3.34
C LYS A 203 4.40 28.91 -1.97
N ASN A 204 3.36 28.44 -1.31
CA ASN A 204 3.42 27.76 -0.01
C ASN A 204 3.37 26.24 -0.14
N SER A 205 3.64 25.69 -1.32
CA SER A 205 3.91 24.26 -1.49
C SER A 205 5.27 23.88 -0.88
N HIS A 206 5.66 22.61 -1.00
CA HIS A 206 6.93 22.08 -0.51
C HIS A 206 7.56 21.08 -1.49
N PRO A 207 8.90 20.87 -1.41
CA PRO A 207 9.55 19.76 -2.12
C PRO A 207 9.01 18.40 -1.66
N ILE A 208 9.18 17.37 -2.50
CA ILE A 208 8.78 15.99 -2.15
C ILE A 208 9.51 15.50 -0.89
N GLU A 209 10.77 15.88 -0.70
CA GLU A 209 11.51 15.61 0.53
C GLU A 209 11.42 16.79 1.49
N VAL A 210 10.78 16.56 2.64
CA VAL A 210 10.58 17.59 3.67
C VAL A 210 11.35 17.20 4.93
N PRO A 211 12.31 18.00 5.41
CA PRO A 211 12.95 17.76 6.70
C PRO A 211 11.91 17.78 7.82
N VAL A 212 11.72 16.64 8.50
CA VAL A 212 10.79 16.52 9.63
C VAL A 212 11.61 16.56 10.91
N GLY A 213 11.46 17.64 11.69
CA GLY A 213 12.19 17.85 12.93
C GLY A 213 11.42 17.38 14.16
N HIS A 214 10.09 17.44 14.11
CA HIS A 214 9.22 17.05 15.22
C HIS A 214 8.07 16.14 14.78
N PRO A 215 7.67 15.12 15.56
CA PRO A 215 6.62 14.19 15.17
C PRO A 215 5.26 14.81 14.83
N SER A 216 4.94 15.99 15.35
CA SER A 216 3.69 16.69 15.02
C SER A 216 3.63 17.22 13.58
N GLU A 217 4.78 17.34 12.92
CA GLU A 217 4.89 17.81 11.53
C GLU A 217 4.64 16.67 10.54
N ILE A 218 4.64 15.41 11.01
CA ILE A 218 4.48 14.23 10.16
C ILE A 218 3.13 14.28 9.43
N ASP A 219 2.05 14.58 10.15
CA ASP A 219 0.70 14.64 9.57
C ASP A 219 0.58 15.72 8.48
N GLU A 220 1.45 16.73 8.48
CA GLU A 220 1.43 17.83 7.50
C GLU A 220 1.97 17.39 6.13
N ILE A 221 2.80 16.34 6.09
CA ILE A 221 3.42 15.83 4.85
C ILE A 221 2.66 14.62 4.27
N PHE A 222 1.61 14.15 4.93
CA PHE A 222 0.65 13.19 4.40
C PHE A 222 -0.35 13.89 3.45
N ASP A 223 0.16 14.37 2.32
CA ASP A 223 -0.56 15.30 1.45
C ASP A 223 -0.44 14.98 -0.06
N ASP A 224 -1.08 15.80 -0.92
CA ASP A 224 -1.06 15.58 -2.36
C ASP A 224 0.37 15.67 -2.97
N ILE A 225 1.35 16.26 -2.28
CA ILE A 225 2.76 16.26 -2.73
C ILE A 225 3.40 14.87 -2.52
N SER A 226 3.35 14.31 -1.31
CA SER A 226 3.96 13.00 -1.03
C SER A 226 3.33 11.88 -1.86
N TYR A 227 2.00 11.92 -2.01
CA TYR A 227 1.22 10.92 -2.75
C TYR A 227 1.25 11.19 -4.25
N ASN A 228 0.59 12.27 -4.70
CA ASN A 228 0.28 12.45 -6.11
C ASN A 228 1.48 12.96 -6.92
N LYS A 229 2.26 13.91 -6.37
CA LYS A 229 3.49 14.37 -7.03
C LYS A 229 4.54 13.26 -7.02
N GLY A 230 4.70 12.56 -5.89
CA GLY A 230 5.53 11.35 -5.78
C GLY A 230 5.21 10.33 -6.87
N ALA A 231 3.94 9.89 -6.97
CA ALA A 231 3.48 8.96 -8.00
C ALA A 231 3.69 9.47 -9.43
N SER A 232 3.49 10.78 -9.66
CA SER A 232 3.69 11.40 -10.97
C SER A 232 5.15 11.40 -11.41
N VAL A 233 6.08 11.69 -10.49
CA VAL A 233 7.53 11.62 -10.77
C VAL A 233 7.96 10.18 -11.01
N ILE A 234 7.49 9.23 -10.20
CA ILE A 234 7.78 7.80 -10.40
C ILE A 234 7.24 7.32 -11.76
N ARG A 235 6.03 7.72 -12.14
CA ARG A 235 5.47 7.42 -13.47
C ARG A 235 6.31 8.00 -14.60
N MET A 236 6.77 9.24 -14.45
CA MET A 236 7.66 9.89 -15.41
C MET A 236 8.98 9.11 -15.56
N LEU A 237 9.60 8.73 -14.44
CA LEU A 237 10.82 7.92 -14.43
C LEU A 237 10.58 6.55 -15.07
N HIS A 238 9.52 5.84 -14.69
CA HIS A 238 9.12 4.56 -15.31
C HIS A 238 8.98 4.70 -16.83
N LYS A 239 8.39 5.79 -17.33
CA LYS A 239 8.25 6.02 -18.78
C LYS A 239 9.54 6.45 -19.45
N TYR A 240 10.37 7.23 -18.77
CA TYR A 240 11.66 7.73 -19.28
C TYR A 240 12.69 6.60 -19.43
N ILE A 241 12.81 5.75 -18.41
CA ILE A 241 13.67 4.57 -18.44
C ILE A 241 13.14 3.55 -19.45
N GLY A 242 11.82 3.55 -19.67
CA GLY A 242 11.14 2.78 -20.70
C GLY A 242 10.94 1.32 -20.34
N ASP A 243 10.00 0.69 -21.04
CA ASP A 243 9.95 -0.77 -21.20
C ASP A 243 11.05 -1.28 -22.18
N GLU A 244 11.80 -0.35 -22.80
CA GLU A 244 12.74 -0.57 -23.89
C GLU A 244 14.22 -0.42 -23.45
N VAL A 245 14.75 -1.43 -22.76
CA VAL A 245 16.16 -1.83 -22.94
C VAL A 245 16.19 -2.94 -24.00
N ALA A 246 15.60 -2.68 -25.16
CA ALA A 246 15.54 -3.61 -26.30
C ALA A 246 16.39 -3.17 -27.50
N THR A 247 17.17 -2.09 -27.37
CA THR A 247 18.02 -1.55 -28.43
C THR A 247 19.45 -1.42 -27.95
N LEU A 248 20.14 -2.56 -27.81
CA LEU A 248 21.58 -2.78 -28.07
C LEU A 248 21.98 -4.17 -27.58
N GLY A 249 21.61 -5.22 -28.33
CA GLY A 249 22.34 -6.49 -28.43
C GLY A 249 22.65 -7.34 -27.18
N ASP A 250 22.29 -6.94 -25.97
CA ASP A 250 22.54 -7.71 -24.74
C ASP A 250 21.23 -8.39 -24.30
N GLN A 251 21.25 -9.71 -24.26
CA GLN A 251 20.13 -10.59 -23.85
C GLN A 251 19.88 -10.56 -22.33
N ARG A 252 19.98 -9.38 -21.71
CA ARG A 252 19.56 -9.19 -20.32
C ARG A 252 18.09 -8.81 -20.31
N GLN A 253 17.33 -9.57 -19.53
CA GLN A 253 15.92 -9.40 -19.22
C GLN A 253 15.53 -7.91 -19.09
N PRO A 254 14.30 -7.52 -19.51
CA PRO A 254 13.83 -6.16 -19.31
C PRO A 254 13.98 -5.76 -17.84
N LYS A 255 14.66 -4.65 -17.57
CA LYS A 255 14.89 -4.14 -16.21
C LYS A 255 13.61 -3.63 -15.52
N SER A 256 12.41 -3.91 -16.01
CA SER A 256 11.24 -3.06 -15.77
C SER A 256 10.53 -3.16 -14.39
N PRO A 257 10.69 -4.20 -13.55
CA PRO A 257 10.18 -4.17 -12.17
C PRO A 257 11.27 -4.19 -11.09
N LEU A 258 12.33 -4.98 -11.31
CA LEU A 258 13.46 -5.07 -10.38
C LEU A 258 14.20 -3.75 -10.28
N PHE A 259 14.28 -2.96 -11.36
CA PHE A 259 14.94 -1.66 -11.31
C PHE A 259 14.18 -0.65 -10.46
N LEU A 260 12.85 -0.65 -10.45
CA LEU A 260 12.10 0.27 -9.60
C LEU A 260 12.22 -0.13 -8.13
N MET A 261 12.20 -1.43 -7.83
CA MET A 261 12.47 -1.89 -6.47
C MET A 261 13.94 -1.71 -6.07
N GLU A 262 14.89 -1.89 -6.99
CA GLU A 262 16.31 -1.57 -6.80
C GLU A 262 16.49 -0.06 -6.62
N VAL A 263 15.82 0.81 -7.37
CA VAL A 263 15.88 2.26 -7.21
C VAL A 263 15.27 2.68 -5.88
N ALA A 264 14.14 2.12 -5.47
CA ALA A 264 13.58 2.36 -4.14
C ALA A 264 14.54 1.87 -3.05
N THR A 265 15.08 0.66 -3.17
CA THR A 265 16.01 0.06 -2.20
C THR A 265 17.36 0.80 -2.19
N LEU A 266 17.86 1.24 -3.34
CA LEU A 266 19.08 2.03 -3.48
C LEU A 266 18.86 3.47 -3.02
N ALA A 267 17.67 4.05 -3.19
CA ALA A 267 17.33 5.34 -2.60
C ALA A 267 17.32 5.22 -1.07
N VAL A 268 16.69 4.17 -0.52
CA VAL A 268 16.73 3.86 0.91
C VAL A 268 18.17 3.61 1.39
N ALA A 269 18.96 2.82 0.66
CA ALA A 269 20.35 2.52 1.01
C ALA A 269 21.27 3.75 0.90
N ALA A 270 21.05 4.62 -0.10
CA ALA A 270 21.79 5.87 -0.26
C ALA A 270 21.46 6.88 0.84
N CYS A 271 20.23 6.89 1.34
CA CYS A 271 19.88 7.65 2.55
C CYS A 271 20.65 7.14 3.77
N CYS A 272 20.72 5.81 3.97
CA CYS A 272 21.49 5.20 5.06
C CYS A 272 23.02 5.43 4.94
N GLU A 273 23.57 5.48 3.71
CA GLU A 273 25.01 5.63 3.44
C GLU A 273 25.52 7.07 3.51
N ASN A 274 24.67 8.06 3.77
CA ASN A 274 25.11 9.46 3.99
C ASN A 274 25.92 9.69 5.28
N ASN A 275 26.28 8.61 5.99
CA ASN A 275 27.37 8.56 6.99
C ASN A 275 28.74 8.16 6.43
N GLY A 276 28.92 7.97 5.12
CA GLY A 276 30.23 7.71 4.53
C GLY A 276 30.24 7.39 3.03
N HIS A 277 30.34 8.42 2.19
CA HIS A 277 30.85 8.43 0.82
C HIS A 277 30.46 7.25 -0.12
N LEU A 278 29.46 7.46 -0.98
CA LEU A 278 29.43 7.08 -2.40
C LEU A 278 28.21 7.71 -3.10
N CYS A 279 28.28 9.01 -3.37
CA CYS A 279 27.27 9.76 -4.13
C CYS A 279 27.76 9.97 -5.56
N GLY A 280 26.94 9.67 -6.57
CA GLY A 280 27.30 10.02 -7.95
C GLY A 280 26.29 9.75 -9.06
N PHE A 281 25.32 8.85 -8.90
CA PHE A 281 24.42 8.51 -10.02
C PHE A 281 22.93 8.74 -9.77
N ALA A 282 22.44 8.64 -8.52
CA ALA A 282 21.03 8.89 -8.19
C ALA A 282 20.69 10.39 -8.07
N CYS A 283 21.67 11.22 -7.69
CA CYS A 283 21.45 12.64 -7.39
C CYS A 283 21.43 13.56 -8.63
N SER A 284 21.73 13.04 -9.83
CA SER A 284 21.85 13.83 -11.06
C SER A 284 20.63 13.75 -11.99
N ILE A 285 19.57 13.02 -11.58
CA ILE A 285 18.33 12.85 -12.37
C ILE A 285 17.09 13.42 -11.65
N LEU A 286 17.23 13.85 -10.39
CA LEU A 286 16.26 14.69 -9.67
C LEU A 286 16.70 16.15 -9.71
#